data_AF-A0A9X3IQU7-F1
#
_entry.id   AF-A0A9X3IQU7-F1
#
_cell.length_a   1.000
_cell.length_b   1.000
_cell.length_c   1.000
_cell.angle_alpha   90.00
_cell.angle_beta   90.00
_cell.angle_gamma   90.00
#
_symmetry.space_group_name_H-M   'P 1'
#
loop_
_entity.id
_entity.type
_entity.pdbx_description
1 polymer ?
#
loop_
_entity_poly.entity_id
_entity_poly.type
_entity_poly.pdbx_seq_one_letter_code
_entity_poly.pdbx_strand_id
1 'polypeptide(L)'
;KERIKKIAQDMGYTPNFAARNLTQSESNTVGVVFQPQAADSAENDFAMQLLFGINSQLVARQYLLTTATGSNWSEVYNAVKMMVEAGQVRRFILLYTVENDPISEL
;
A
#
# COMPACT_ATOMS: atom_id res chain seq x y z
N LYS A 1 -7.60 -11.81 29.43
CA LYS A 1 -7.27 -11.62 28.00
C LYS A 1 -6.53 -12.82 27.39
N GLU A 2 -5.55 -13.41 28.07
CA GLU A 2 -4.80 -14.57 27.54
C GLU A 2 -5.65 -15.81 27.23
N ARG A 3 -6.62 -16.13 28.08
CA ARG A 3 -7.54 -17.27 27.89
C ARG A 3 -8.32 -17.21 26.56
N ILE A 4 -8.70 -16.00 26.12
CA ILE A 4 -9.40 -15.79 24.85
C ILE A 4 -8.45 -15.97 23.66
N LYS A 5 -7.20 -15.49 23.76
CA LYS A 5 -6.19 -15.68 22.70
C LYS A 5 -5.87 -17.17 22.49
N LYS A 6 -5.78 -17.94 23.57
CA LYS A 6 -5.50 -19.37 23.52
C LYS A 6 -6.61 -20.15 22.81
N ILE A 7 -7.86 -19.89 23.19
CA ILE A 7 -9.05 -20.48 22.53
C ILE A 7 -9.12 -20.08 21.06
N ALA A 8 -8.85 -18.81 20.73
CA ALA A 8 -8.84 -18.35 19.35
C ALA A 8 -7.77 -19.08 18.50
N GLN A 9 -6.57 -19.29 19.04
CA GLN A 9 -5.53 -20.09 18.38
C GLN A 9 -5.94 -21.56 18.21
N ASP A 10 -6.49 -22.19 19.25
CA ASP A 10 -6.92 -23.59 19.22
C ASP A 10 -8.04 -23.83 18.19
N MET A 11 -8.86 -22.80 17.92
CA MET A 11 -9.92 -22.82 16.91
C MET A 11 -9.45 -22.43 15.49
N GLY A 12 -8.17 -22.09 15.31
CA GLY A 12 -7.65 -21.60 14.02
C GLY A 12 -8.19 -20.22 13.62
N TYR A 13 -8.69 -19.45 14.58
CA TYR A 13 -9.24 -18.12 14.31
C TYR A 13 -8.13 -17.18 13.84
N THR A 14 -8.29 -16.68 12.61
CA THR A 14 -7.44 -15.63 12.05
C THR A 14 -8.23 -14.32 12.05
N PRO A 15 -7.70 -13.21 12.61
CA PRO A 15 -8.37 -11.92 12.58
C PRO A 15 -8.70 -11.52 11.14
N ASN A 16 -9.98 -11.22 10.88
CA ASN A 16 -10.39 -10.72 9.57
C ASN A 16 -9.95 -9.26 9.42
N PHE A 17 -8.89 -9.03 8.65
CA PHE A 17 -8.35 -7.70 8.39
C PHE A 17 -9.37 -6.78 7.68
N ALA A 18 -10.20 -7.32 6.78
CA ALA A 18 -11.25 -6.53 6.13
C ALA A 18 -12.27 -6.02 7.17
N ALA A 19 -12.68 -6.88 8.11
CA ALA A 19 -13.61 -6.49 9.19
C ALA A 19 -13.00 -5.50 10.20
N ARG A 20 -11.68 -5.55 10.44
CA ARG A 20 -10.96 -4.55 11.24
C ARG A 20 -10.91 -3.19 10.53
N ASN A 21 -10.66 -3.17 9.22
CA ASN A 21 -10.65 -1.94 8.42
C ASN A 21 -12.04 -1.31 8.26
N LEU A 22 -13.11 -2.10 8.42
CA LEU A 22 -14.50 -1.62 8.44
C LEU A 22 -14.88 -0.93 9.76
N THR A 23 -14.26 -1.33 10.88
CA THR A 23 -14.60 -0.86 12.23
C THR A 23 -13.61 0.17 12.77
N GLN A 24 -12.35 0.10 12.36
CA GLN A 24 -11.36 1.16 12.52
C GLN A 24 -11.38 1.94 11.20
N SER A 25 -11.73 3.23 11.20
CA SER A 25 -11.83 4.07 9.98
C SER A 25 -10.49 4.27 9.23
N GLU A 26 -9.47 3.49 9.55
CA GLU A 26 -8.14 3.52 9.00
C GLU A 26 -7.85 2.23 8.25
N SER A 27 -7.59 2.36 6.94
CA SER A 27 -6.96 1.28 6.18
C SER A 27 -5.54 1.05 6.70
N ASN A 28 -5.20 -0.20 7.01
CA ASN A 28 -3.85 -0.62 7.32
C ASN A 28 -2.98 -0.84 6.07
N THR A 29 -3.31 -0.22 4.94
CA THR A 29 -2.54 -0.30 3.69
C THR A 29 -1.88 1.04 3.39
N VAL A 30 -0.62 0.99 2.97
CA VAL A 30 0.15 2.14 2.45
C VAL A 30 0.43 1.91 0.97
N GLY A 31 0.06 2.88 0.13
CA GLY A 31 0.37 2.91 -1.29
C GLY A 31 1.75 3.52 -1.54
N VAL A 32 2.55 2.89 -2.39
CA VAL A 32 3.79 3.46 -2.91
C VAL A 32 3.60 3.78 -4.38
N VAL A 33 3.87 5.01 -4.77
CA VAL A 33 3.64 5.50 -6.14
C VAL A 33 4.99 5.76 -6.81
N PHE A 34 5.23 5.07 -7.92
CA PHE A 34 6.40 5.30 -8.75
C PHE A 34 6.06 6.25 -9.89
N GLN A 35 7.06 7.02 -10.34
CA GLN A 35 7.01 7.66 -11.65
C GLN A 35 6.85 6.58 -12.75
N PRO A 36 6.26 6.93 -13.91
CA PRO A 36 6.15 6.02 -15.03
C PRO A 36 7.49 5.37 -15.37
N GLN A 37 7.46 4.04 -15.56
CA GLN A 37 8.63 3.24 -15.89
C GLN A 37 8.54 2.82 -17.36
N ALA A 38 9.66 2.86 -18.08
CA ALA A 38 9.70 2.33 -19.44
C ALA A 38 9.60 0.80 -19.41
N ALA A 39 9.08 0.17 -20.47
CA ALA A 39 8.93 -1.29 -20.52
C ALA A 39 10.24 -2.06 -20.27
N ASP A 40 11.39 -1.45 -20.61
CA ASP A 40 12.72 -2.02 -20.45
C ASP A 40 13.40 -1.70 -19.10
N SER A 41 12.77 -0.91 -18.20
CA SER A 41 13.35 -0.61 -16.87
C SER A 41 13.03 -1.67 -15.82
N ALA A 42 12.73 -2.90 -16.25
CA ALA A 42 12.50 -4.06 -15.40
C ALA A 42 13.73 -4.45 -14.53
N GLU A 43 14.90 -3.87 -14.80
CA GLU A 43 16.15 -4.03 -14.03
C GLU A 43 16.38 -2.93 -12.98
N ASN A 44 15.32 -2.27 -12.48
CA ASN A 44 15.51 -1.26 -11.45
C ASN A 44 15.70 -1.90 -10.06
N ASP A 45 16.90 -2.45 -9.82
CA ASP A 45 17.33 -3.02 -8.53
C ASP A 45 17.06 -2.06 -7.37
N PHE A 46 17.18 -0.75 -7.62
CA PHE A 46 16.91 0.28 -6.64
C PHE A 46 15.43 0.34 -6.25
N ALA A 47 14.50 0.21 -7.19
CA ALA A 47 13.06 0.20 -6.89
C ALA A 47 12.68 -0.99 -6.00
N MET A 48 13.21 -2.19 -6.28
CA MET A 48 12.96 -3.38 -5.45
C MET A 48 13.57 -3.24 -4.06
N GLN A 49 14.80 -2.75 -3.94
CA GLN A 49 15.42 -2.47 -2.64
C GLN A 49 14.61 -1.46 -1.83
N LEU A 50 14.08 -0.43 -2.49
CA LEU A 50 13.22 0.56 -1.83
C LEU A 50 11.92 -0.07 -1.32
N LEU A 51 11.27 -0.90 -2.14
CA LEU A 51 10.06 -1.62 -1.72
C LEU A 51 10.34 -2.56 -0.54
N PHE A 52 11.45 -3.31 -0.56
CA PHE A 52 11.84 -4.16 0.58
C PHE A 52 12.09 -3.33 1.84
N GLY A 53 12.80 -2.19 1.71
CA GLY A 53 13.05 -1.27 2.82
C GLY A 53 11.75 -0.73 3.42
N ILE A 54 10.85 -0.22 2.59
CA ILE A 54 9.53 0.28 3.02
C ILE A 54 8.72 -0.85 3.65
N ASN A 55 8.62 -2.00 2.99
CA ASN A 55 7.84 -3.14 3.46
C ASN A 55 8.31 -3.61 4.84
N SER A 56 9.62 -3.67 5.08
CA SER A 56 10.19 -4.08 6.36
C SER A 56 9.67 -3.22 7.54
N GLN A 57 9.52 -1.91 7.32
CA GLN A 57 9.00 -0.97 8.31
C GLN A 57 7.49 -1.07 8.46
N LEU A 58 6.76 -1.30 7.36
CA LEU A 58 5.31 -1.45 7.37
C LEU A 58 4.87 -2.73 8.09
N VAL A 59 5.49 -3.87 7.79
CA VAL A 59 5.16 -5.16 8.42
C VAL A 59 5.37 -5.12 9.93
N ALA A 60 6.48 -4.50 10.39
CA ALA A 60 6.75 -4.30 11.82
C ALA A 60 5.62 -3.52 12.53
N ARG A 61 4.87 -2.70 11.80
CA ARG A 61 3.75 -1.88 12.28
C ARG A 61 2.37 -2.46 11.93
N GLN A 62 2.30 -3.68 11.39
CA GLN A 62 1.06 -4.34 10.94
C GLN A 62 0.35 -3.65 9.76
N TYR A 63 1.15 -3.02 8.89
CA TYR A 63 0.68 -2.42 7.64
C TYR A 63 0.98 -3.32 6.43
N LEU A 64 0.11 -3.24 5.43
CA LEU A 64 0.30 -3.80 4.11
C LEU A 64 0.90 -2.76 3.17
N LEU A 65 1.70 -3.23 2.23
CA LEU A 65 2.25 -2.44 1.14
C LEU A 65 1.45 -2.74 -0.13
N THR A 66 1.04 -1.70 -0.86
CA THR A 66 0.55 -1.80 -2.23
C THR A 66 1.27 -0.80 -3.11
N THR A 67 1.35 -1.04 -4.41
CA THR A 67 2.16 -0.23 -5.33
C THR A 67 1.33 0.22 -6.53
N ALA A 68 1.43 1.51 -6.88
CA ALA A 68 0.90 2.09 -8.11
C ALA A 68 2.06 2.39 -9.08
N THR A 69 1.94 1.87 -10.29
CA THR A 69 2.92 2.02 -11.38
C THR A 69 2.19 2.00 -12.73
N GLY A 70 2.85 2.44 -13.80
CA GLY A 70 2.31 2.48 -15.14
C GLY A 70 3.35 2.90 -16.17
N SER A 71 3.00 2.79 -17.45
CA SER A 71 3.87 3.19 -18.58
C SER A 71 3.80 4.69 -18.85
N ASN A 72 2.82 5.40 -18.28
CA ASN A 72 2.62 6.84 -18.39
C ASN A 72 1.89 7.39 -17.15
N TRP A 73 1.88 8.71 -16.99
CA TRP A 73 1.26 9.38 -15.83
C TRP A 73 -0.26 9.15 -15.74
N SER A 74 -0.95 8.95 -16.86
CA SER A 74 -2.39 8.67 -16.85
C SER A 74 -2.69 7.31 -16.21
N GLU A 75 -1.88 6.29 -16.51
CA GLU A 75 -1.99 4.97 -15.87
C GLU A 75 -1.69 5.04 -14.38
N VAL A 76 -0.62 5.75 -13.98
CA VAL A 76 -0.28 5.94 -12.56
C VAL A 76 -1.41 6.67 -11.83
N TYR A 77 -1.93 7.77 -12.40
CA TYR A 77 -3.03 8.53 -11.82
C TYR A 77 -4.28 7.67 -11.65
N ASN A 78 -4.68 6.92 -12.68
CA ASN A 78 -5.85 6.04 -12.60
C ASN A 78 -5.67 4.94 -11.55
N ALA A 79 -4.46 4.37 -11.42
CA ALA A 79 -4.17 3.38 -10.39
C ALA A 79 -4.32 3.98 -8.98
N VAL A 80 -3.78 5.18 -8.73
CA VAL A 80 -3.94 5.86 -7.43
C VAL A 80 -5.39 6.23 -7.17
N LYS A 81 -6.08 6.79 -8.18
CA LYS A 81 -7.50 7.14 -8.09
C LYS A 81 -8.35 5.93 -7.70
N MET A 82 -8.13 4.77 -8.32
CA MET A 82 -8.81 3.53 -7.96
C MET A 82 -8.54 3.12 -6.50
N MET A 83 -7.31 3.26 -6.01
CA MET A 83 -6.94 2.95 -4.62
C MET A 83 -7.65 3.87 -3.61
N VAL A 84 -7.78 5.15 -3.95
CA VAL A 84 -8.49 6.17 -3.15
C VAL A 84 -9.99 5.90 -3.16
N GLU A 85 -10.59 5.73 -4.33
CA GLU A 85 -12.04 5.52 -4.50
C GLU A 85 -12.53 4.21 -3.88
N ALA A 86 -11.72 3.15 -3.93
CA ALA A 86 -12.02 1.89 -3.25
C ALA A 86 -12.02 2.03 -1.71
N GLY A 87 -11.51 3.15 -1.16
CA GLY A 87 -11.38 3.39 0.28
C GLY A 87 -10.34 2.48 0.95
N GLN A 88 -9.61 1.69 0.17
CA GLN A 88 -8.67 0.68 0.62
C GLN A 88 -7.30 1.25 0.94
N VAL A 89 -6.96 2.45 0.46
CA VAL A 89 -5.66 3.10 0.72
C VAL A 89 -5.90 4.57 1.02
N ARG A 90 -5.38 5.04 2.16
CA ARG A 90 -5.48 6.45 2.58
C ARG A 90 -4.12 7.13 2.77
N ARG A 91 -3.04 6.36 2.66
CA ARG A 91 -1.67 6.79 2.95
C ARG A 91 -0.81 6.44 1.75
N PHE A 92 -0.12 7.44 1.23
CA PHE A 92 0.73 7.28 0.06
C PHE A 92 2.16 7.76 0.33
N ILE A 93 3.12 7.07 -0.27
CA ILE A 93 4.53 7.47 -0.37
C ILE A 93 4.79 7.71 -1.85
N LEU A 94 5.08 8.96 -2.22
CA LEU A 94 5.40 9.33 -3.59
C LEU A 94 6.92 9.25 -3.80
N LEU A 95 7.36 8.47 -4.77
CA LEU A 95 8.78 8.24 -5.09
C LEU A 95 9.22 9.05 -6.31
N TYR A 96 8.69 10.26 -6.42
CA TYR A 96 8.96 11.19 -7.51
C TYR A 96 8.67 12.62 -7.05
N THR A 97 9.03 13.57 -7.90
CA THR A 97 8.73 14.99 -7.68
C THR A 97 8.35 15.58 -9.03
N VAL A 98 7.16 16.17 -9.10
CA VAL A 98 6.57 16.78 -10.30
C VAL A 98 5.93 18.11 -9.88
N GLU A 99 6.09 19.15 -10.68
CA GLU A 99 5.38 20.42 -10.46
C GLU A 99 3.89 20.26 -10.81
N ASN A 100 3.01 20.85 -9.99
CA ASN A 100 1.55 20.76 -10.15
C ASN A 100 1.06 19.31 -10.28
N ASP A 101 1.48 18.46 -9.34
CA ASP A 101 1.20 17.03 -9.36
C ASP A 101 -0.28 16.72 -9.02
N PRO A 102 -1.09 16.27 -10.00
CA PRO A 102 -2.50 15.97 -9.78
C PRO A 102 -2.72 14.77 -8.86
N ILE A 103 -1.73 13.89 -8.69
CA ILE A 103 -1.83 12.73 -7.79
C ILE A 103 -1.78 13.17 -6.32
N SER A 104 -1.03 14.22 -6.02
CA SER A 104 -0.93 14.79 -4.67
C SER A 104 -2.23 15.49 -4.21
N GLU A 105 -3.14 15.78 -5.14
CA GLU A 105 -4.42 16.45 -4.90
C GLU A 105 -5.62 15.49 -4.77
N LEU A 106 -5.40 14.17 -4.93
CA LEU A 106 -6.42 13.11 -4.77
C LEU A 106 -6.73 12.80 -3.30
#